data_AF-A0A3C1YNQ7-F1
#
_entry.id   AF-A0A3C1YNQ7-F1
#
_cell.length_a   1.000
_cell.length_b   1.000
_cell.length_c   1.000
_cell.angle_alpha   90.00
_cell.angle_beta   90.00
_cell.angle_gamma   90.00
#
_symmetry.space_group_name_H-M   'P 1'
#
loop_
_entity.id
_entity.type
_entity.pdbx_description
1 polymer ?
#
loop_
_entity_poly.entity_id
_entity_poly.type
_entity_poly.pdbx_seq_one_letter_code
_entity_poly.pdbx_strand_id
1 'polypeptide(L)'
;MRSCVRSGFNNGSRHTQGADVMERGYDSEIMDDFSIQDERIDSALHELKTINILLGGKAATEKGFRILRKRKSLPDRLSVLDVGAGGADVFGNTSDEFSITALDKNPRTCTYLREHTRHSIVCGDAMDIPFRDKSFDVVHVSLFLHHFTEEQIVGLMMSFSRIARHGIIINDLRRSRLALTGIKILTLLFSRSTMVKHDAPLSVQRGFSKDELLQIFDRCSLNNFIIKRTWAFRWLVVVEL
;
A
#
# COMPACT_ATOMS: atom_id res chain seq x y z
N MET A 1 -36.48 14.09 -7.85
CA MET A 1 -36.49 13.18 -6.68
C MET A 1 -36.30 11.75 -7.17
N ARG A 2 -35.07 11.23 -7.11
CA ARG A 2 -34.80 9.82 -7.44
C ARG A 2 -34.20 9.15 -6.21
N SER A 3 -34.92 8.12 -5.80
CA SER A 3 -34.73 7.23 -4.67
C SER A 3 -33.28 6.76 -4.49
N CYS A 4 -32.76 6.97 -3.28
CA CYS A 4 -31.50 6.45 -2.79
C CYS A 4 -31.71 4.98 -2.41
N VAL A 5 -31.20 4.04 -3.21
CA VAL A 5 -31.24 2.61 -2.87
C VAL A 5 -30.13 2.32 -1.87
N ARG A 6 -30.50 2.22 -0.59
CA ARG A 6 -29.69 1.55 0.44
C ARG A 6 -29.73 0.05 0.16
N SER A 7 -28.65 -0.53 -0.37
CA SER A 7 -28.50 -1.98 -0.38
C SER A 7 -28.20 -2.46 1.03
N GLY A 8 -29.20 -3.09 1.67
CA GLY A 8 -29.15 -3.56 3.04
C GLY A 8 -28.04 -4.58 3.28
N PHE A 9 -27.37 -4.41 4.42
CA PHE A 9 -26.60 -5.43 5.09
C PHE A 9 -27.52 -6.59 5.46
N ASN A 10 -27.28 -7.76 4.89
CA ASN A 10 -27.76 -9.00 5.46
C ASN A 10 -26.56 -9.96 5.57
N ASN A 11 -25.89 -9.93 6.72
CA ASN A 11 -24.82 -10.87 7.05
C ASN A 11 -25.24 -11.66 8.28
N GLY A 12 -26.10 -12.65 8.05
CA GLY A 12 -26.13 -13.85 8.86
C GLY A 12 -24.88 -14.67 8.56
N SER A 13 -23.74 -14.30 9.14
CA SER A 13 -22.54 -15.14 9.16
C SER A 13 -21.99 -15.14 10.58
N ARG A 14 -22.14 -16.29 11.24
CA ARG A 14 -21.58 -16.58 12.56
C ARG A 14 -20.13 -16.07 12.62
N HIS A 15 -19.89 -15.09 13.49
CA HIS A 15 -18.54 -14.67 13.84
C HIS A 15 -17.83 -15.85 14.51
N THR A 16 -17.02 -16.58 13.76
CA THR A 16 -15.89 -17.29 14.33
C THR A 16 -14.78 -16.27 14.59
N GLN A 17 -14.98 -15.39 15.58
CA GLN A 17 -13.88 -14.70 16.24
C GLN A 17 -13.17 -15.75 17.10
N GLY A 18 -12.19 -16.45 16.51
CA GLY A 18 -11.43 -17.49 17.17
C GLY A 18 -9.94 -17.38 16.85
N ALA A 19 -9.15 -17.07 17.88
CA ALA A 19 -7.74 -17.42 18.09
C ALA A 19 -6.58 -16.69 17.36
N ASP A 20 -6.78 -15.69 16.49
CA ASP A 20 -5.66 -14.99 15.82
C ASP A 20 -5.67 -13.46 15.98
N VAL A 21 -6.01 -12.95 17.17
CA VAL A 21 -5.90 -11.51 17.47
C VAL A 21 -4.48 -11.23 17.96
N MET A 22 -3.65 -10.71 17.07
CA MET A 22 -2.39 -10.06 17.41
C MET A 22 -2.63 -8.56 17.59
N GLU A 23 -1.98 -7.94 18.56
CA GLU A 23 -1.92 -6.48 18.64
C GLU A 23 -1.00 -5.91 17.55
N ARG A 24 -1.28 -4.67 17.13
CA ARG A 24 -0.48 -3.97 16.13
C ARG A 24 0.85 -3.53 16.76
N GLY A 25 1.97 -3.86 16.12
CA GLY A 25 3.28 -3.34 16.50
C GLY A 25 3.50 -1.92 15.98
N TYR A 26 4.43 -1.19 16.60
CA TYR A 26 4.84 0.17 16.18
C TYR A 26 6.36 0.36 16.14
N ASP A 27 7.12 -0.72 16.36
CA ASP A 27 8.58 -0.67 16.32
C ASP A 27 9.05 -0.24 14.93
N SER A 28 9.97 0.72 14.88
CA SER A 28 10.52 1.27 13.65
C SER A 28 11.29 0.23 12.85
N GLU A 29 11.11 0.25 11.53
CA GLU A 29 11.93 -0.53 10.61
C GLU A 29 13.28 0.17 10.40
N ILE A 30 14.32 -0.59 10.05
CA ILE A 30 15.64 -0.02 9.75
C ILE A 30 15.54 0.85 8.49
N MET A 31 14.74 0.44 7.51
CA MET A 31 14.56 1.20 6.26
C MET A 31 13.86 2.57 6.48
N ASP A 32 13.20 2.77 7.62
CA ASP A 32 12.59 4.05 8.00
C ASP A 32 13.63 5.09 8.50
N ASP A 33 14.89 4.67 8.71
CA ASP A 33 16.00 5.59 8.99
C ASP A 33 16.53 6.21 7.69
N PHE A 34 16.00 7.41 7.38
CA PHE A 34 16.39 8.18 6.19
C PHE A 34 17.83 8.72 6.22
N SER A 35 18.59 8.53 7.31
CA SER A 35 20.03 8.76 7.31
C SER A 35 20.80 7.67 6.56
N ILE A 36 20.22 6.48 6.40
CA ILE A 36 20.78 5.37 5.62
C ILE A 36 20.51 5.64 4.13
N GLN A 37 21.57 6.01 3.41
CA GLN A 37 21.51 6.39 1.99
C GLN A 37 22.54 5.66 1.13
N ASP A 38 23.02 4.51 1.61
CA ASP A 38 24.04 3.70 0.94
C ASP A 38 23.45 2.44 0.27
N GLU A 39 24.33 1.60 -0.26
CA GLU A 39 24.02 0.36 -0.99
C GLU A 39 23.13 -0.65 -0.23
N ARG A 40 22.98 -0.49 1.08
CA ARG A 40 22.06 -1.32 1.88
C ARG A 40 20.61 -1.11 1.42
N ILE A 41 20.23 0.11 1.05
CA ILE A 41 18.90 0.41 0.51
C ILE A 41 18.69 -0.32 -0.81
N ASP A 42 19.63 -0.22 -1.75
CA ASP A 42 19.52 -0.88 -3.06
C ASP A 42 19.40 -2.40 -2.91
N SER A 43 20.22 -2.98 -2.03
CA SER A 43 20.21 -4.42 -1.74
C SER A 43 18.84 -4.84 -1.16
N ALA A 44 18.29 -4.05 -0.25
CA ALA A 44 16.96 -4.30 0.29
C ALA A 44 15.87 -4.17 -0.78
N LEU A 45 15.89 -3.12 -1.60
CA LEU A 45 14.93 -2.92 -2.69
C LEU A 45 14.98 -4.07 -3.71
N HIS A 46 16.18 -4.56 -4.06
CA HIS A 46 16.34 -5.68 -4.98
C HIS A 46 15.75 -6.99 -4.43
N GLU A 47 15.95 -7.28 -3.14
CA GLU A 47 15.34 -8.45 -2.52
C GLU A 47 13.82 -8.29 -2.37
N LEU A 48 13.37 -7.10 -1.96
CA LEU A 48 11.96 -6.76 -1.81
C LEU A 48 11.20 -6.86 -3.13
N LYS A 49 11.81 -6.53 -4.27
CA LYS A 49 11.23 -6.74 -5.60
C LYS A 49 10.76 -8.18 -5.80
N THR A 50 11.65 -9.13 -5.52
CA THR A 50 11.37 -10.56 -5.70
C THR A 50 10.27 -11.00 -4.74
N ILE A 51 10.34 -10.56 -3.48
CA ILE A 51 9.32 -10.83 -2.47
C ILE A 51 7.96 -10.25 -2.90
N ASN A 52 7.92 -9.01 -3.40
CA ASN A 52 6.70 -8.34 -3.84
C ASN A 52 6.04 -9.02 -5.03
N ILE A 53 6.83 -9.48 -6.00
CA ILE A 53 6.31 -10.23 -7.15
C ILE A 53 5.74 -11.59 -6.70
N LEU A 54 6.50 -12.35 -5.90
CA LEU A 54 6.09 -13.69 -5.44
C LEU A 54 4.91 -13.66 -4.47
N LEU A 55 4.87 -12.67 -3.58
CA LEU A 55 3.82 -12.48 -2.58
C LEU A 55 2.64 -11.65 -3.11
N GLY A 56 2.49 -11.55 -4.44
CA GLY A 56 1.27 -11.07 -5.07
C GLY A 56 1.04 -9.56 -5.01
N GLY A 57 2.07 -8.75 -4.77
CA GLY A 57 2.01 -7.29 -4.78
C GLY A 57 1.47 -6.76 -6.10
N LYS A 58 2.13 -7.10 -7.21
CA LYS A 58 1.70 -6.72 -8.57
C LYS A 58 0.27 -7.18 -8.89
N ALA A 59 -0.06 -8.43 -8.59
CA ALA A 59 -1.37 -9.00 -8.85
C ALA A 59 -2.49 -8.29 -8.06
N ALA A 60 -2.22 -7.86 -6.83
CA ALA A 60 -3.17 -7.09 -6.02
C ALA A 60 -3.37 -5.68 -6.58
N THR A 61 -2.29 -5.01 -6.98
CA THR A 61 -2.33 -3.69 -7.64
C THR A 61 -3.14 -3.72 -8.94
N GLU A 62 -2.85 -4.65 -9.85
CA GLU A 62 -3.61 -4.84 -11.10
C GLU A 62 -5.10 -5.11 -10.85
N LYS A 63 -5.40 -5.93 -9.83
CA LYS A 63 -6.77 -6.22 -9.42
C LYS A 63 -7.48 -4.98 -8.90
N GLY A 64 -6.79 -4.11 -8.16
CA GLY A 64 -7.30 -2.81 -7.70
C GLY A 64 -7.72 -1.93 -8.86
N PHE A 65 -6.82 -1.73 -9.83
CA PHE A 65 -7.11 -0.93 -11.03
C PHE A 65 -8.27 -1.51 -11.85
N ARG A 66 -8.34 -2.83 -11.99
CA ARG A 66 -9.46 -3.51 -12.68
C ARG A 66 -10.80 -3.30 -11.98
N ILE A 67 -10.81 -3.30 -10.64
CA ILE A 67 -12.02 -3.01 -9.86
C ILE A 67 -12.44 -1.55 -10.09
N LEU A 68 -11.50 -0.61 -10.01
CA LEU A 68 -11.80 0.81 -10.17
C LEU A 68 -12.30 1.13 -11.59
N ARG A 69 -11.63 0.62 -12.64
CA ARG A 69 -12.06 0.73 -14.04
C ARG A 69 -13.47 0.18 -14.31
N LYS A 70 -13.93 -0.82 -13.56
CA LYS A 70 -15.28 -1.38 -13.70
C LYS A 70 -16.37 -0.52 -13.05
N ARG A 71 -15.99 0.34 -12.11
CA ARG A 71 -16.93 1.14 -11.31
C ARG A 71 -16.96 2.60 -11.71
N LYS A 72 -15.89 3.09 -12.33
CA LYS A 72 -15.73 4.46 -12.79
C LYS A 72 -15.43 4.47 -14.28
N SER A 73 -15.98 5.45 -14.99
CA SER A 73 -15.54 5.76 -16.35
C SER A 73 -14.17 6.44 -16.26
N LEU A 74 -13.11 5.66 -16.50
CA LEU A 74 -11.72 6.10 -16.42
C LEU A 74 -11.14 6.31 -17.83
N PRO A 75 -10.21 7.25 -18.03
CA PRO A 75 -9.47 7.36 -19.28
C PRO A 75 -8.63 6.11 -19.56
N ASP A 76 -8.24 5.92 -20.82
CA ASP A 76 -7.44 4.79 -21.25
C ASP A 76 -6.08 4.75 -20.52
N ARG A 77 -5.41 5.91 -20.46
CA ARG A 77 -4.16 6.09 -19.70
C ARG A 77 -4.43 6.91 -18.44
N LEU A 78 -4.11 6.35 -17.28
CA LEU A 78 -4.33 7.01 -15.98
C LEU A 78 -3.05 7.67 -15.48
N SER A 79 -3.17 8.89 -14.96
CA SER A 79 -2.17 9.52 -14.11
C SER A 79 -2.22 8.92 -12.70
N VAL A 80 -1.12 8.32 -12.25
CA VAL A 80 -1.03 7.59 -10.98
C VAL A 80 0.07 8.19 -10.13
N LEU A 81 -0.24 8.51 -8.88
CA LEU A 81 0.77 8.76 -7.85
C LEU A 81 1.01 7.47 -7.07
N ASP A 82 2.24 6.95 -7.11
CA ASP A 82 2.68 5.85 -6.26
C ASP A 82 3.42 6.42 -5.05
N VAL A 83 2.80 6.33 -3.87
CA VAL A 83 3.32 6.92 -2.63
C VAL A 83 4.05 5.85 -1.82
N GLY A 84 5.27 6.17 -1.39
CA GLY A 84 6.18 5.19 -0.79
C GLY A 84 6.62 4.17 -1.84
N ALA A 85 7.02 4.66 -3.02
CA ALA A 85 7.18 3.82 -4.20
C ALA A 85 8.24 2.72 -4.02
N GLY A 86 9.25 2.92 -3.17
CA GLY A 86 10.31 1.93 -2.98
C GLY A 86 11.00 1.60 -4.30
N GLY A 87 10.96 0.32 -4.71
CA GLY A 87 11.48 -0.14 -5.99
C GLY A 87 10.52 0.01 -7.19
N ALA A 88 9.30 0.51 -6.97
CA ALA A 88 8.20 0.62 -7.94
C ALA A 88 7.84 -0.71 -8.65
N ASP A 89 8.08 -1.85 -7.99
CA ASP A 89 7.98 -3.19 -8.59
C ASP A 89 6.55 -3.65 -8.88
N VAL A 90 5.57 -3.01 -8.24
CA VAL A 90 4.15 -3.39 -8.27
C VAL A 90 3.46 -3.10 -9.61
N PHE A 91 4.04 -2.24 -10.45
CA PHE A 91 3.52 -1.98 -11.80
C PHE A 91 4.13 -2.92 -12.85
N GLY A 92 5.43 -3.21 -12.79
CA GLY A 92 6.10 -4.09 -13.76
C GLY A 92 5.72 -3.76 -15.21
N ASN A 93 5.34 -4.79 -15.99
CA ASN A 93 5.01 -4.64 -17.41
C ASN A 93 3.74 -3.83 -17.72
N THR A 94 2.88 -3.51 -16.74
CA THR A 94 1.69 -2.68 -16.97
C THR A 94 1.99 -1.19 -16.80
N SER A 95 3.25 -0.82 -16.52
CA SER A 95 3.68 0.57 -16.34
C SER A 95 3.33 1.47 -17.54
N ASP A 96 3.30 0.92 -18.76
CA ASP A 96 3.00 1.69 -19.97
C ASP A 96 1.51 2.11 -20.08
N GLU A 97 0.62 1.43 -19.34
CA GLU A 97 -0.81 1.80 -19.23
C GLU A 97 -1.02 3.05 -18.35
N PHE A 98 0.03 3.50 -17.67
CA PHE A 98 -0.02 4.54 -16.66
C PHE A 98 0.94 5.70 -16.99
N SER A 99 0.65 6.87 -16.44
CA SER A 99 1.62 7.95 -16.28
C SER A 99 1.93 8.03 -14.79
N ILE A 100 3.02 7.38 -14.37
CA ILE A 100 3.35 7.18 -12.96
C ILE A 100 4.26 8.30 -12.49
N THR A 101 3.87 8.91 -11.37
CA THR A 101 4.76 9.70 -10.52
C THR A 101 5.03 8.89 -9.26
N ALA A 102 6.29 8.60 -8.98
CA ALA A 102 6.73 7.93 -7.76
C ALA A 102 7.14 8.98 -6.73
N LEU A 103 6.57 8.91 -5.54
CA LEU A 103 6.93 9.72 -4.38
C LEU A 103 7.62 8.83 -3.35
N ASP A 104 8.84 9.18 -2.97
CA ASP A 104 9.57 8.51 -1.89
C ASP A 104 10.37 9.52 -1.07
N LYS A 105 10.54 9.24 0.22
CA LYS A 105 11.23 10.13 1.15
C LYS A 105 12.73 9.85 1.19
N ASN A 106 13.18 8.62 0.97
CA ASN A 106 14.59 8.27 1.08
C ASN A 106 15.34 8.76 -0.18
N PRO A 107 16.36 9.64 -0.04
CA PRO A 107 17.13 10.13 -1.18
C PRO A 107 17.79 9.02 -2.02
N ARG A 108 18.24 7.93 -1.39
CA ARG A 108 18.84 6.79 -2.08
C ARG A 108 17.79 6.01 -2.87
N THR A 109 16.61 5.75 -2.31
CA THR A 109 15.48 5.14 -3.04
C THR A 109 15.09 5.99 -4.25
N CYS A 110 15.07 7.31 -4.07
CA CYS A 110 14.85 8.27 -5.15
C CYS A 110 15.87 8.16 -6.29
N THR A 111 17.15 8.03 -5.96
CA THR A 111 18.22 7.80 -6.94
C THR A 111 18.03 6.45 -7.64
N TYR A 112 17.78 5.39 -6.87
CA TYR A 112 17.50 4.05 -7.40
C TYR A 112 16.34 4.05 -8.40
N LEU A 113 15.23 4.73 -8.08
CA LEU A 113 14.07 4.86 -8.97
C LEU A 113 14.39 5.56 -10.29
N ARG A 114 15.23 6.60 -10.26
CA ARG A 114 15.68 7.30 -11.48
C ARG A 114 16.53 6.41 -12.38
N GLU A 115 17.30 5.51 -11.79
CA GLU A 115 18.18 4.59 -12.53
C GLU A 115 17.43 3.38 -13.11
N HIS A 116 16.35 2.95 -12.46
CA HIS A 116 15.69 1.66 -12.76
C HIS A 116 14.29 1.79 -13.36
N THR A 117 13.72 3.00 -13.45
CA THR A 117 12.37 3.22 -13.96
C THR A 117 12.31 4.37 -14.97
N ARG A 118 11.17 4.49 -15.66
CA ARG A 118 10.85 5.66 -16.52
C ARG A 118 9.81 6.57 -15.86
N HIS A 119 9.59 6.43 -14.57
CA HIS A 119 8.58 7.19 -13.83
C HIS A 119 9.07 8.61 -13.56
N SER A 120 8.13 9.56 -13.37
CA SER A 120 8.47 10.87 -12.81
C SER A 120 8.77 10.70 -11.32
N ILE A 121 9.94 11.16 -10.85
CA ILE A 121 10.36 10.94 -9.46
C ILE A 121 10.27 12.23 -8.65
N VAL A 122 9.55 12.19 -7.54
CA VAL A 122 9.48 13.26 -6.54
C VAL A 122 10.08 12.75 -5.23
N CYS A 123 11.10 13.43 -4.74
CA CYS A 123 11.68 13.12 -3.43
C CYS A 123 11.04 14.01 -2.39
N GLY A 124 10.26 13.44 -1.48
CA GLY A 124 9.49 14.20 -0.52
C GLY A 124 8.75 13.33 0.49
N ASP A 125 8.24 13.97 1.54
CA ASP A 125 7.48 13.31 2.59
C ASP A 125 6.00 13.20 2.20
N ALA A 126 5.41 12.01 2.34
CA ALA A 126 3.98 11.82 2.09
C ALA A 126 3.11 12.58 3.10
N MET A 127 3.63 12.86 4.30
CA MET A 127 2.95 13.69 5.31
C MET A 127 2.88 15.16 4.91
N ASP A 128 3.70 15.60 3.94
CA ASP A 128 3.70 16.96 3.38
C ASP A 128 3.64 16.90 1.84
N ILE A 129 2.50 16.42 1.32
CA ILE A 129 2.34 16.16 -0.11
C ILE A 129 2.39 17.46 -0.94
N PRO A 130 3.34 17.59 -1.90
CA PRO A 130 3.55 18.82 -2.66
C PRO A 130 2.65 18.91 -3.90
N PHE A 131 1.45 18.35 -3.84
CA PHE A 131 0.55 18.24 -4.99
C PHE A 131 -0.74 19.04 -4.79
N ARG A 132 -1.19 19.66 -5.89
CA ARG A 132 -2.47 20.36 -5.95
C ARG A 132 -3.62 19.37 -5.89
N ASP A 133 -4.80 19.87 -5.54
CA ASP A 133 -6.03 19.10 -5.55
C ASP A 133 -6.26 18.48 -6.92
N LYS A 134 -6.78 17.24 -6.94
CA LYS A 134 -7.13 16.53 -8.17
C LYS A 134 -5.99 16.53 -9.21
N SER A 135 -4.74 16.30 -8.77
CA SER A 135 -3.58 16.21 -9.67
C SER A 135 -3.46 14.85 -10.34
N PHE A 136 -3.94 13.78 -9.69
CA PHE A 136 -3.81 12.40 -10.16
C PHE A 136 -5.17 11.74 -10.31
N ASP A 137 -5.30 10.83 -11.27
CA ASP A 137 -6.52 10.04 -11.43
C ASP A 137 -6.69 9.06 -10.27
N VAL A 138 -5.57 8.43 -9.89
CA VAL A 138 -5.50 7.45 -8.80
C VAL A 138 -4.28 7.69 -7.93
N VAL A 139 -4.46 7.60 -6.62
CA VAL A 139 -3.35 7.44 -5.67
C VAL A 139 -3.21 5.96 -5.34
N HIS A 140 -2.01 5.43 -5.48
CA HIS A 140 -1.65 4.07 -5.13
C HIS A 140 -0.69 4.07 -3.95
N VAL A 141 -0.94 3.20 -2.98
CA VAL A 141 -0.07 2.96 -1.83
C VAL A 141 0.07 1.45 -1.63
N SER A 142 1.30 0.96 -1.57
CA SER A 142 1.57 -0.45 -1.33
C SER A 142 2.65 -0.62 -0.30
N LEU A 143 2.38 -1.47 0.71
CA LEU A 143 3.32 -1.72 1.82
C LEU A 143 3.85 -0.43 2.45
N PHE A 144 2.94 0.52 2.71
CA PHE A 144 3.34 1.88 3.12
C PHE A 144 2.57 2.34 4.36
N LEU A 145 1.26 2.12 4.43
CA LEU A 145 0.46 2.67 5.52
C LEU A 145 0.78 2.01 6.86
N HIS A 146 1.27 0.77 6.87
CA HIS A 146 1.65 0.10 8.11
C HIS A 146 2.82 0.80 8.85
N HIS A 147 3.58 1.67 8.18
CA HIS A 147 4.63 2.49 8.79
C HIS A 147 4.09 3.65 9.66
N PHE A 148 2.78 3.88 9.66
CA PHE A 148 2.18 5.05 10.31
C PHE A 148 1.19 4.67 11.41
N THR A 149 1.08 5.53 12.42
CA THR A 149 -0.02 5.47 13.41
C THR A 149 -1.36 5.72 12.73
N GLU A 150 -2.45 5.28 13.36
CA GLU A 150 -3.82 5.47 12.88
C GLU A 150 -4.12 6.96 12.62
N GLU A 151 -3.67 7.84 13.52
CA GLU A 151 -3.82 9.30 13.39
C GLU A 151 -3.11 9.84 12.15
N GLN A 152 -1.87 9.38 11.90
CA GLN A 152 -1.12 9.75 10.71
C GLN A 152 -1.77 9.20 9.44
N ILE A 153 -2.25 7.95 9.45
CA ILE A 153 -2.97 7.35 8.31
C ILE A 153 -4.22 8.17 7.99
N VAL A 154 -4.97 8.63 8.99
CA VAL A 154 -6.14 9.48 8.77
C VAL A 154 -5.75 10.79 8.05
N GLY A 155 -4.64 11.44 8.44
CA GLY A 155 -4.11 12.61 7.74
C GLY A 155 -3.64 12.33 6.31
N LEU A 156 -2.95 11.19 6.10
CA LEU A 156 -2.53 10.72 4.78
C LEU A 156 -3.74 10.47 3.87
N MET A 157 -4.76 9.76 4.36
CA MET A 157 -5.97 9.46 3.60
C MET A 157 -6.73 10.71 3.19
N MET A 158 -6.83 11.72 4.07
CA MET A 158 -7.40 13.02 3.70
C MET A 158 -6.60 13.71 2.58
N SER A 159 -5.27 13.68 2.68
CA SER A 159 -4.39 14.25 1.65
C SER A 159 -4.53 13.51 0.32
N PHE A 160 -4.57 12.18 0.34
CA PHE A 160 -4.76 11.35 -0.85
C PHE A 160 -6.12 11.60 -1.49
N SER A 161 -7.19 11.71 -0.69
CA SER A 161 -8.53 12.03 -1.18
C SER A 161 -8.61 13.40 -1.83
N ARG A 162 -7.86 14.39 -1.31
CA ARG A 162 -7.77 15.72 -1.91
C ARG A 162 -7.10 15.71 -3.28
N ILE A 163 -6.03 14.93 -3.45
CA ILE A 163 -5.23 14.95 -4.68
C ILE A 163 -5.70 13.95 -5.76
N ALA A 164 -6.47 12.93 -5.40
CA ALA A 164 -7.00 11.93 -6.32
C ALA A 164 -8.34 12.37 -6.94
N ARG A 165 -8.54 12.08 -8.23
CA ARG A 165 -9.80 12.37 -8.95
C ARG A 165 -10.84 11.26 -8.81
N HIS A 166 -10.41 9.99 -8.84
CA HIS A 166 -11.32 8.87 -9.00
C HIS A 166 -11.24 7.83 -7.88
N GLY A 167 -10.08 7.67 -7.25
CA GLY A 167 -9.94 6.70 -6.17
C GLY A 167 -8.54 6.55 -5.61
N ILE A 168 -8.48 5.74 -4.56
CA ILE A 168 -7.25 5.34 -3.87
C ILE A 168 -7.20 3.81 -3.88
N ILE A 169 -6.05 3.25 -4.25
CA ILE A 169 -5.80 1.80 -4.20
C ILE A 169 -4.75 1.55 -3.12
N ILE A 170 -5.11 0.71 -2.15
CA ILE A 170 -4.23 0.32 -1.05
C ILE A 170 -3.94 -1.17 -1.17
N ASN A 171 -2.67 -1.52 -1.13
CA ASN A 171 -2.18 -2.90 -1.10
C ASN A 171 -1.26 -3.08 0.12
N ASP A 172 -1.84 -3.45 1.26
CA ASP A 172 -1.09 -3.48 2.52
C ASP A 172 -1.21 -4.84 3.24
N LEU A 173 -0.45 -5.03 4.30
CA LEU A 173 -0.33 -6.31 4.99
C LEU A 173 -1.54 -6.57 5.87
N ARG A 174 -2.00 -7.81 5.84
CA ARG A 174 -2.93 -8.38 6.81
C ARG A 174 -2.13 -9.06 7.91
N ARG A 175 -2.26 -8.56 9.12
CA ARG A 175 -1.64 -9.15 10.31
C ARG A 175 -2.21 -10.55 10.57
N SER A 176 -1.33 -11.51 10.80
CA SER A 176 -1.66 -12.89 11.17
C SER A 176 -0.42 -13.61 11.69
N ARG A 177 -0.58 -14.51 12.68
CA ARG A 177 0.55 -15.33 13.18
C ARG A 177 1.16 -16.19 12.10
N LEU A 178 0.34 -16.71 11.17
CA LEU A 178 0.83 -17.52 10.07
C LEU A 178 1.67 -16.69 9.08
N ALA A 179 1.26 -15.45 8.82
CA ALA A 179 2.07 -14.53 8.01
C ALA A 179 3.42 -14.22 8.69
N LEU A 180 3.40 -14.01 10.02
CA LEU A 180 4.60 -13.71 10.79
C LEU A 180 5.60 -14.87 10.79
N THR A 181 5.12 -16.08 11.03
CA THR A 181 5.97 -17.28 10.99
C THR A 181 6.47 -17.53 9.57
N GLY A 182 5.60 -17.40 8.57
CA GLY A 182 5.95 -17.59 7.16
C GLY A 182 7.04 -16.63 6.69
N ILE A 183 6.93 -15.33 7.00
CA ILE A 183 7.92 -14.34 6.56
C ILE A 183 9.25 -14.51 7.28
N LYS A 184 9.25 -14.89 8.57
CA LYS A 184 10.48 -15.22 9.32
C LYS A 184 11.23 -16.38 8.67
N ILE A 185 10.53 -17.47 8.33
CA ILE A 185 11.14 -18.62 7.66
C ILE A 185 11.64 -18.22 6.27
N LEU A 186 10.83 -17.52 5.48
CA LEU A 186 11.18 -17.11 4.12
C LEU A 186 12.42 -16.22 4.09
N THR A 187 12.46 -15.19 4.93
CA THR A 187 13.61 -14.27 4.98
C THR A 187 14.85 -14.94 5.57
N LEU A 188 14.70 -15.82 6.57
CA LEU A 188 15.82 -16.58 7.12
C LEU A 188 16.49 -17.47 6.05
N LEU A 189 15.69 -18.14 5.21
CA LEU A 189 16.19 -19.08 4.21
C LEU A 189 16.67 -18.41 2.92
N PHE A 190 16.03 -17.33 2.48
CA PHE A 190 16.21 -16.79 1.13
C PHE A 190 16.76 -15.36 1.06
N SER A 191 16.67 -14.57 2.14
CA SER A 191 17.21 -13.21 2.16
C SER A 191 18.68 -13.20 2.59
N ARG A 192 19.48 -12.30 2.01
CA ARG A 192 20.85 -12.02 2.46
C ARG A 192 20.94 -10.69 3.18
N SER A 193 20.03 -9.76 2.90
CA SER A 193 19.92 -8.46 3.57
C SER A 193 19.52 -8.60 5.05
N THR A 194 20.36 -8.06 5.93
CA THR A 194 20.05 -7.96 7.36
C THR A 194 18.85 -7.04 7.62
N MET A 195 18.70 -5.99 6.81
CA MET A 195 17.56 -5.07 6.83
C MET A 195 16.26 -5.83 6.54
N VAL A 196 16.19 -6.61 5.45
CA VAL A 196 14.98 -7.37 5.10
C VAL A 196 14.62 -8.43 6.14
N LYS A 197 15.61 -9.13 6.70
CA LYS A 197 15.38 -10.13 7.77
C LYS A 197 14.80 -9.51 9.04
N HIS A 198 15.21 -8.29 9.36
CA HIS A 198 14.73 -7.55 10.52
C HIS A 198 13.35 -6.95 10.27
N ASP A 199 13.19 -6.26 9.14
CA ASP A 199 12.03 -5.41 8.88
C ASP A 199 10.81 -6.23 8.48
N ALA A 200 10.95 -7.28 7.66
CA ALA A 200 9.78 -8.00 7.15
C ALA A 200 8.87 -8.63 8.24
N PRO A 201 9.39 -9.23 9.34
CA PRO A 201 8.56 -9.61 10.48
C PRO A 201 7.86 -8.43 11.17
N LEU A 202 8.55 -7.29 11.33
CA LEU A 202 7.96 -6.07 11.90
C LEU A 202 6.84 -5.56 11.00
N SER A 203 7.03 -5.50 9.69
CA SER A 203 6.00 -5.09 8.73
C SER A 203 4.72 -5.93 8.91
N VAL A 204 4.85 -7.25 9.11
CA VAL A 204 3.68 -8.12 9.36
C VAL A 204 3.00 -7.81 10.69
N GLN A 205 3.76 -7.52 11.75
CA GLN A 205 3.21 -7.12 13.05
C GLN A 205 2.53 -5.74 12.99
N ARG A 206 3.02 -4.85 12.13
CA ARG A 206 2.46 -3.51 11.88
C ARG A 206 1.29 -3.52 10.91
N GLY A 207 1.09 -4.62 10.16
CA GLY A 207 -0.03 -4.80 9.25
C GLY A 207 -1.38 -4.72 9.96
N PHE A 208 -2.46 -4.66 9.18
CA PHE A 208 -3.79 -4.31 9.68
C PHE A 208 -4.68 -5.54 9.93
N SER A 209 -5.58 -5.39 10.90
CA SER A 209 -6.83 -6.13 10.94
C SER A 209 -7.89 -5.46 10.05
N LYS A 210 -8.98 -6.17 9.75
CA LYS A 210 -10.08 -5.57 8.98
C LYS A 210 -10.77 -4.46 9.77
N ASP A 211 -10.95 -4.65 11.07
CA ASP A 211 -11.70 -3.73 11.93
C ASP A 211 -10.92 -2.41 12.12
N GLU A 212 -9.58 -2.48 12.22
CA GLU A 212 -8.71 -1.30 12.21
C GLU A 212 -8.87 -0.47 10.92
N LEU A 213 -8.87 -1.13 9.75
CA LEU A 213 -9.10 -0.44 8.47
C LEU A 213 -10.49 0.23 8.43
N LEU A 214 -11.53 -0.45 8.92
CA LEU A 214 -12.89 0.10 8.97
C LEU A 214 -12.96 1.34 9.88
N GLN A 215 -12.31 1.31 11.05
CA GLN A 215 -12.24 2.45 11.97
C GLN A 215 -11.50 3.63 11.35
N ILE A 216 -10.38 3.40 10.66
CA ILE A 216 -9.64 4.45 9.94
C ILE A 216 -10.53 5.10 8.87
N PHE A 217 -11.24 4.31 8.05
CA PHE A 217 -12.07 4.85 6.99
C PHE A 217 -13.29 5.61 7.51
N ASP A 218 -13.88 5.16 8.62
CA ASP A 218 -14.96 5.88 9.32
C ASP A 218 -14.49 7.27 9.79
N ARG A 219 -13.30 7.35 10.41
CA ARG A 219 -12.67 8.62 10.81
C ARG A 219 -12.38 9.55 9.63
N CYS A 220 -12.18 9.00 8.44
CA CYS A 220 -11.98 9.78 7.21
C CYS A 220 -13.29 10.13 6.48
N SER A 221 -14.45 9.72 7.00
CA SER A 221 -15.75 9.81 6.31
C SER A 221 -15.76 9.14 4.93
N LEU A 222 -14.92 8.13 4.71
CA LEU A 222 -14.84 7.38 3.47
C LEU A 222 -15.86 6.25 3.49
N ASN A 223 -16.96 6.41 2.75
CA ASN A 223 -18.09 5.47 2.78
C ASN A 223 -18.16 4.53 1.56
N ASN A 224 -17.46 4.84 0.47
CA ASN A 224 -17.48 4.03 -0.74
C ASN A 224 -16.14 3.33 -0.96
N PHE A 225 -16.02 2.12 -0.44
CA PHE A 225 -14.81 1.33 -0.58
C PHE A 225 -15.08 -0.17 -0.65
N ILE A 226 -14.09 -0.90 -1.15
CA ILE A 226 -14.06 -2.36 -1.15
C ILE A 226 -12.82 -2.81 -0.38
N ILE A 227 -12.97 -3.74 0.57
CA ILE A 227 -11.84 -4.44 1.21
C ILE A 227 -11.86 -5.90 0.79
N LYS A 228 -10.76 -6.39 0.23
CA LYS A 228 -10.57 -7.81 -0.15
C LYS A 228 -9.29 -8.37 0.44
N ARG A 229 -9.35 -9.64 0.80
CA ARG A 229 -8.16 -10.46 1.06
C ARG A 229 -7.56 -10.87 -0.28
N THR A 230 -6.24 -10.74 -0.43
CA THR A 230 -5.50 -11.21 -1.59
C THR A 230 -4.36 -12.13 -1.16
N TRP A 231 -3.76 -12.80 -2.15
CA TRP A 231 -2.67 -13.72 -1.92
C TRP A 231 -1.53 -13.06 -1.13
N ALA A 232 -0.96 -13.93 -0.30
CA ALA A 232 0.04 -13.77 0.73
C ALA A 232 -0.31 -12.75 1.83
N PHE A 233 -1.52 -12.86 2.40
CA PHE A 233 -1.92 -12.07 3.57
C PHE A 233 -1.88 -10.57 3.30
N ARG A 234 -2.49 -10.16 2.18
CA ARG A 234 -2.65 -8.76 1.82
C ARG A 234 -4.10 -8.32 1.90
N TRP A 235 -4.28 -7.06 2.28
CA TRP A 235 -5.49 -6.30 2.06
C TRP A 235 -5.35 -5.54 0.75
N LEU A 236 -6.29 -5.79 -0.16
CA LEU A 236 -6.57 -4.91 -1.27
C LEU A 236 -7.75 -4.04 -0.89
N VAL A 237 -7.53 -2.74 -0.75
CA VAL A 237 -8.59 -1.75 -0.60
C VAL A 237 -8.70 -0.91 -1.87
N VAL A 238 -9.92 -0.68 -2.32
CA VAL A 238 -10.22 0.28 -3.38
C VAL A 238 -11.22 1.27 -2.82
N VAL A 239 -10.79 2.51 -2.61
CA VAL A 239 -11.64 3.63 -2.21
C VAL A 239 -12.04 4.40 -3.45
N GLU A 240 -13.32 4.73 -3.57
CA GLU A 240 -13.89 5.48 -4.68
C GLU A 240 -14.23 6.90 -4.23
N LEU A 241 -13.80 7.89 -5.03
CA LEU A 241 -14.02 9.32 -4.78
C LEU A 241 -14.99 9.94 -5.78
#